data_AF-A0A7M2WQB1-F1
#
_entry.id   AF-A0A7M2WQB1-F1
#
_cell.length_a   1.000
_cell.length_b   1.000
_cell.length_c   1.000
_cell.angle_alpha   90.00
_cell.angle_beta   90.00
_cell.angle_gamma   90.00
#
_symmetry.space_group_name_H-M   'P 1'
#
loop_
_entity.id
_entity.type
_entity.pdbx_description
1 polymer ?
#
loop_
_entity_poly.entity_id
_entity_poly.type
_entity_poly.pdbx_seq_one_letter_code
_entity_poly.pdbx_strand_id
1 'polypeptide(L)'
;MSEGHAIFFVSHLHHGDRWPGQLDSQWFQIQVLNNIGQAILVGYIDSVQETLLLDEMRFTRSDDIGIEDAVQFLGDRKIPRFVIDAARRQPEGSGDFVNEEGNSTLP
;
A
#
# COMPACT_ATOMS: atom_id res chain seq x y z
N MET A 1 -3.41 -25.23 -4.92
CA MET A 1 -2.54 -24.09 -5.20
C MET A 1 -3.24 -22.92 -4.58
N SER A 2 -2.70 -22.36 -3.51
CA SER A 2 -3.33 -21.22 -2.82
C SER A 2 -3.15 -20.00 -3.71
N GLU A 3 -4.23 -19.36 -4.14
CA GLU A 3 -4.16 -18.06 -4.81
C GLU A 3 -3.36 -17.10 -3.92
N GLY A 4 -2.32 -16.49 -4.47
CA GLY A 4 -1.47 -15.56 -3.72
C GLY A 4 -2.22 -14.25 -3.53
N HIS A 5 -2.99 -14.12 -2.44
CA HIS A 5 -3.61 -12.83 -2.12
C HIS A 5 -2.53 -11.84 -1.69
N ALA A 6 -2.48 -10.68 -2.35
CA ALA A 6 -1.58 -9.60 -1.96
C ALA A 6 -1.96 -9.07 -0.57
N ILE A 7 -0.97 -8.94 0.31
CA ILE A 7 -1.15 -8.39 1.66
C ILE A 7 -0.85 -6.89 1.60
N PHE A 8 -1.75 -6.07 2.13
CA PHE A 8 -1.56 -4.61 2.19
C PHE A 8 -1.27 -4.17 3.61
N PHE A 9 -0.20 -3.39 3.78
CA PHE A 9 0.04 -2.61 4.98
C PHE A 9 -0.12 -1.14 4.67
N VAL A 10 -0.92 -0.44 5.46
CA VAL A 10 -1.30 0.95 5.24
C VAL A 10 -0.93 1.77 6.45
N SER A 11 -0.20 2.86 6.26
CA SER A 11 0.19 3.75 7.36
C SER A 11 -0.10 5.21 7.04
N HIS A 12 -0.63 5.95 8.00
CA HIS A 12 -0.81 7.39 7.93
C HIS A 12 0.47 8.06 8.43
N LEU A 13 1.16 8.75 7.54
CA LEU A 13 2.41 9.42 7.84
C LEU A 13 2.17 10.65 8.70
N HIS A 14 3.17 11.01 9.51
CA HIS A 14 3.11 12.27 10.21
C HIS A 14 3.13 13.43 9.22
N HIS A 15 2.46 14.53 9.58
CA HIS A 15 2.48 15.77 8.80
C HIS A 15 3.90 16.33 8.56
N GLY A 16 4.91 15.83 9.27
CA GLY A 16 6.33 16.15 9.09
C GLY A 16 7.11 15.22 8.14
N ASP A 17 6.64 14.00 7.89
CA ASP A 17 7.31 12.98 7.06
C ASP A 17 7.07 13.21 5.56
N ARG A 18 6.99 14.47 5.17
CA ARG A 18 6.47 14.94 3.89
C ARG A 18 7.29 14.43 2.71
N TRP A 19 6.59 14.04 1.66
CA TRP A 19 7.13 14.08 0.31
C TRP A 19 7.41 15.54 -0.09
N PRO A 20 8.61 15.87 -0.63
CA PRO A 20 8.94 17.25 -0.97
C PRO A 20 8.06 17.77 -2.11
N GLY A 21 7.27 18.82 -1.83
CA GLY A 21 6.57 19.60 -2.86
C GLY A 21 5.08 19.82 -2.67
N GLN A 22 4.43 19.22 -1.66
CA GLN A 22 3.00 19.41 -1.42
C GLN A 22 2.72 19.70 0.05
N LEU A 23 2.29 20.94 0.30
CA LEU A 23 1.90 21.45 1.60
C LEU A 23 0.38 21.22 1.75
N ASP A 24 -0.03 20.60 2.86
CA ASP A 24 -1.42 20.53 3.37
C ASP A 24 -2.28 19.28 3.08
N SER A 25 -1.75 18.23 2.44
CA SER A 25 -2.48 16.94 2.32
C SER A 25 -2.06 15.93 3.39
N GLN A 26 -3.01 15.12 3.87
CA GLN A 26 -2.68 13.91 4.64
C GLN A 26 -2.06 12.88 3.69
N TRP A 27 -1.00 12.20 4.15
CA TRP A 27 -0.25 11.24 3.34
C TRP A 27 -0.34 9.86 3.95
N PHE A 28 -0.51 8.88 3.08
CA PHE A 28 -0.54 7.49 3.47
C PHE A 28 0.48 6.71 2.65
N GLN A 29 1.30 5.92 3.34
CA GLN A 29 2.17 4.96 2.70
C GLN A 29 1.45 3.62 2.61
N ILE A 30 1.43 3.08 1.39
CA ILE A 30 0.88 1.76 1.06
C ILE A 30 2.04 0.84 0.75
N GLN A 31 2.14 -0.26 1.47
CA GLN A 31 3.08 -1.34 1.19
C GLN A 31 2.29 -2.56 0.71
N VAL A 32 2.69 -3.09 -0.44
CA VAL A 32 2.22 -4.41 -0.90
C VAL A 32 3.29 -5.41 -0.50
N LEU A 33 2.89 -6.42 0.24
CA LEU A 33 3.77 -7.43 0.79
C LEU A 33 3.56 -8.76 0.06
N ASN A 34 4.63 -9.54 -0.07
CA ASN A 34 4.54 -10.94 -0.47
C ASN A 34 4.10 -11.83 0.73
N ASN A 35 3.91 -13.12 0.46
CA ASN A 35 3.43 -14.10 1.45
C ASN A 35 4.39 -14.36 2.63
N ILE A 36 5.60 -13.78 2.61
CA ILE A 36 6.57 -13.85 3.71
C ILE A 36 6.72 -12.49 4.43
N GLY A 37 5.82 -11.53 4.14
CA GLY A 37 5.76 -10.23 4.80
C GLY A 37 6.79 -9.21 4.30
N GLN A 38 7.47 -9.47 3.18
CA GLN A 38 8.41 -8.52 2.59
C GLN A 38 7.68 -7.56 1.65
N ALA A 39 7.95 -6.25 1.79
CA ALA A 39 7.44 -5.25 0.88
C ALA A 39 8.05 -5.39 -0.52
N ILE A 40 7.20 -5.68 -1.50
CA ILE A 40 7.54 -5.75 -2.92
C ILE A 40 7.18 -4.45 -3.65
N LEU A 41 6.26 -3.67 -3.07
CA LEU A 41 5.90 -2.35 -3.54
C LEU A 41 5.77 -1.40 -2.36
N VAL A 42 6.29 -0.18 -2.52
CA VAL A 42 5.97 0.94 -1.65
C VAL A 42 5.53 2.12 -2.50
N GLY A 43 4.37 2.68 -2.16
CA GLY A 43 3.91 3.92 -2.76
C GLY A 43 3.14 4.78 -1.78
N TYR A 44 2.84 5.98 -2.20
CA TYR A 44 2.20 7.00 -1.39
C TYR A 44 0.93 7.47 -2.08
N ILE A 45 -0.11 7.67 -1.28
CA ILE A 45 -1.33 8.35 -1.69
C ILE A 45 -1.54 9.54 -0.77
N ASP A 46 -2.05 10.63 -1.33
CA ASP A 46 -2.60 11.71 -0.50
C ASP A 46 -4.09 11.45 -0.22
N SER A 47 -4.70 12.16 0.73
CA SER A 47 -6.12 11.99 1.08
C SER A 47 -7.11 12.20 -0.07
N VAL A 48 -6.70 12.91 -1.11
CA VAL A 48 -7.52 13.35 -2.25
C VAL A 48 -7.27 12.48 -3.49
N GLN A 49 -6.05 12.00 -3.69
CA GLN A 49 -5.64 11.22 -4.83
C GLN A 49 -5.96 9.72 -4.64
N GLU A 50 -6.48 9.10 -5.69
CA GLU A 50 -6.70 7.64 -5.77
C GLU A 50 -5.58 6.93 -6.53
N THR A 51 -4.60 7.71 -7.00
CA THR A 51 -3.47 7.23 -7.79
C THR A 51 -2.27 7.03 -6.89
N LEU A 52 -1.65 5.86 -6.95
CA LEU A 52 -0.42 5.59 -6.22
C LEU A 52 0.76 6.34 -6.85
N LEU A 53 1.42 7.17 -6.06
CA LEU A 53 2.72 7.72 -6.38
C LEU A 53 3.78 6.71 -5.93
N LEU A 54 4.40 6.03 -6.90
CA LEU A 54 5.41 5.01 -6.64
C LEU A 54 6.73 5.66 -6.28
N ASP A 55 7.31 5.22 -5.17
CA ASP A 55 8.64 5.66 -4.70
C ASP A 55 9.68 4.58 -5.00
N GLU A 56 9.41 3.35 -4.55
CA GLU A 56 10.27 2.21 -4.80
C GLU A 56 9.44 1.01 -5.29
N MET A 57 9.69 0.61 -6.54
CA MET A 57 9.32 -0.72 -7.03
C MET A 57 10.50 -1.66 -6.81
N ARG A 58 10.37 -2.61 -5.88
CA ARG A 58 11.39 -3.63 -5.62
C ARG A 58 10.92 -4.95 -6.22
N PHE A 59 11.39 -5.25 -7.43
CA PHE A 59 11.24 -6.58 -7.98
C PHE A 59 12.17 -7.54 -7.20
N THR A 60 11.62 -8.26 -6.22
CA THR A 60 12.27 -9.45 -5.69
C THR A 60 12.25 -10.55 -6.78
N ARG A 61 13.04 -11.61 -6.64
CA ARG A 61 13.16 -12.63 -7.72
C ARG A 61 11.82 -13.32 -7.96
N SER A 62 11.57 -13.65 -9.23
CA SER A 62 10.39 -14.33 -9.80
C SER A 62 9.95 -15.65 -9.14
N ASP A 63 10.71 -16.16 -8.16
CA ASP A 63 10.38 -17.38 -7.42
C ASP A 63 9.46 -17.08 -6.19
N ASP A 64 9.30 -15.81 -5.81
CA ASP A 64 8.35 -15.37 -4.79
C ASP A 64 6.97 -15.12 -5.43
N ILE A 65 6.00 -15.97 -5.06
CA ILE A 65 4.64 -16.15 -5.59
C ILE A 65 3.74 -14.88 -5.65
N GLY A 66 4.21 -13.67 -5.29
CA GLY A 66 3.37 -12.46 -5.24
C GLY A 66 3.69 -11.38 -6.28
N ILE A 67 4.74 -11.53 -7.10
CA ILE A 67 5.24 -10.43 -7.94
C ILE A 67 4.43 -10.27 -9.22
N GLU A 68 4.06 -11.37 -9.89
CA GLU A 68 3.22 -11.29 -11.10
C GLU A 68 1.84 -10.72 -10.75
N ASP A 69 1.26 -11.12 -9.63
CA ASP A 69 0.00 -10.57 -9.12
C ASP A 69 0.15 -9.10 -8.72
N ALA A 70 1.23 -8.70 -8.04
CA ALA A 70 1.48 -7.29 -7.72
C ALA A 70 1.71 -6.43 -8.96
N VAL A 71 2.43 -6.93 -9.97
CA VAL A 71 2.69 -6.22 -11.22
C VAL A 71 1.43 -6.12 -12.07
N GLN A 72 0.61 -7.18 -12.12
CA GLN A 72 -0.68 -7.16 -12.80
C GLN A 72 -1.69 -6.25 -12.08
N PHE A 73 -1.67 -6.26 -10.75
CA PHE A 73 -2.38 -5.30 -9.90
C PHE A 73 -1.97 -3.84 -10.21
N LEU A 74 -0.69 -3.61 -10.52
CA LEU A 74 -0.14 -2.31 -10.88
C LEU A 74 -0.22 -1.95 -12.36
N GLY A 75 -0.64 -2.87 -13.24
CA GLY A 75 -0.83 -2.60 -14.67
C GLY A 75 -1.76 -1.41 -14.92
N ASP A 76 -2.72 -1.21 -14.02
CA ASP A 76 -3.63 -0.07 -14.02
C ASP A 76 -3.23 1.04 -13.04
N ARG A 77 -2.18 0.84 -12.21
CA ARG A 77 -1.73 1.73 -11.11
C ARG A 77 -2.84 2.17 -10.15
N LYS A 78 -3.94 1.42 -10.09
CA LYS A 78 -5.09 1.71 -9.23
C LYS A 78 -4.99 0.87 -7.96
N ILE A 79 -4.95 1.56 -6.82
CA ILE A 79 -5.06 0.92 -5.51
C ILE A 79 -6.51 0.49 -5.31
N PRO A 80 -6.79 -0.67 -4.67
CA PRO A 80 -8.16 -1.07 -4.43
C PRO A 80 -8.83 -0.02 -3.55
N ARG A 81 -10.10 0.26 -3.83
CA ARG A 81 -10.82 1.29 -3.06
C ARG A 81 -10.82 1.00 -1.56
N PHE A 82 -10.89 -0.27 -1.17
CA PHE A 82 -10.86 -0.67 0.24
C PHE A 82 -9.57 -0.27 0.96
N VAL A 83 -8.42 -0.26 0.27
CA VAL A 83 -7.12 0.16 0.83
C VAL A 83 -7.11 1.67 1.05
N ILE A 84 -7.68 2.45 0.11
CA ILE A 84 -7.81 3.91 0.23
C ILE A 84 -8.74 4.27 1.40
N ASP A 85 -9.88 3.57 1.51
CA ASP A 85 -10.85 3.81 2.57
C ASP A 85 -10.33 3.35 3.95
N ALA A 86 -9.46 2.34 3.98
CA ALA A 86 -8.71 1.97 5.18
C ALA A 86 -7.69 3.06 5.55
N ALA A 87 -6.90 3.55 4.59
CA ALA A 87 -5.91 4.60 4.79
C ALA A 87 -6.53 5.84 5.45
N ARG A 88 -7.66 6.33 4.92
CA ARG A 88 -8.37 7.50 5.47
C ARG A 88 -8.89 7.32 6.90
N ARG A 89 -9.02 6.09 7.38
CA ARG A 89 -9.43 5.79 8.76
C ARG A 89 -8.24 5.64 9.72
N GLN A 90 -7.02 5.52 9.20
CA GLN A 90 -5.84 5.35 10.04
C GLN A 90 -5.56 6.64 10.84
N PRO A 91 -5.38 6.55 12.17
CA PRO A 91 -4.87 7.66 12.96
C PRO A 91 -3.47 8.06 12.47
N GLU A 92 -3.16 9.35 12.54
CA GLU A 92 -1.82 9.85 12.18
C GLU A 92 -0.72 9.13 12.98
N GLY A 93 0.36 8.74 12.28
CA GLY A 93 1.47 7.99 12.87
C GLY A 93 1.19 6.51 13.12
N SER A 94 0.03 6.00 12.69
CA SER A 94 -0.37 4.60 12.86
C SER A 94 -0.42 3.87 11.51
N GLY A 95 -0.29 2.54 11.55
CA GLY A 95 -0.50 1.70 10.39
C GLY A 95 -0.90 0.28 10.74
N ASP A 96 -1.55 -0.39 9.80
CA ASP A 96 -2.14 -1.71 10.01
C ASP A 96 -2.21 -2.53 8.71
N PHE A 97 -2.36 -3.85 8.87
CA PHE A 97 -2.67 -4.72 7.73
C PHE A 97 -4.14 -4.58 7.38
N VAL A 98 -4.45 -4.63 6.09
CA VAL A 98 -5.79 -4.38 5.58
C VAL A 98 -6.29 -5.57 4.77
N ASN A 99 -7.44 -6.11 5.15
CA ASN A 99 -8.12 -7.16 4.40
C ASN A 99 -8.93 -6.59 3.20
N GLU A 100 -9.52 -7.46 2.37
CA GLU A 100 -10.30 -7.05 1.19
C GLU A 100 -11.59 -6.27 1.52
N GLU A 101 -12.05 -6.32 2.78
CA GLU A 101 -13.17 -5.51 3.27
C GLU A 101 -12.72 -4.10 3.72
N GLY A 102 -11.41 -3.83 3.69
CA GLY A 102 -10.80 -2.59 4.18
C GLY A 102 -10.62 -2.57 5.70
N ASN A 103 -10.82 -3.66 6.41
CA ASN A 103 -10.67 -3.71 7.85
C ASN A 103 -9.22 -3.99 8.26
N SER A 104 -8.81 -3.37 9.37
CA SER A 104 -7.61 -3.74 10.11
C SER A 104 -7.61 -5.24 10.43
N THR A 105 -6.51 -5.92 10.14
CA THR A 105 -6.32 -7.35 10.41
C THR A 105 -4.93 -7.63 10.96
N LEU A 106 -4.74 -8.80 11.54
CA LEU A 106 -3.41 -9.34 11.80
C LEU A 106 -2.75 -9.77 10.47
N PRO A 107 -1.40 -9.75 10.39
CA PRO A 107 -0.64 -10.22 9.24
C PRO A 107 -0.85 -11.70 8.90
#